data_AF-A0AAV8V5X2-F1
#
_entry.id   AF-A0AAV8V5X2-F1
#
_cell.length_a   1.000
_cell.length_b   1.000
_cell.length_c   1.000
_cell.angle_alpha   90.00
_cell.angle_beta   90.00
_cell.angle_gamma   90.00
#
_symmetry.space_group_name_H-M   'P 1'
#
loop_
_entity.id
_entity.type
_entity.pdbx_description
1 polymer ?
#
loop_
_entity_poly.entity_id
_entity_poly.type
_entity_poly.pdbx_seq_one_letter_code
_entity_poly.pdbx_strand_id
1 'polypeptide(L)'
;MGYGSRALHLLKQYYQFEIHSYESQTTHENVDSLIMELGSTSSVEFIEPKRGLPPLLLKLTERPPEKLEYLGVSFGLTEELLKFWKRAEFVPVYLRQTTNELTGEHSCIMLNVLNRTLDETESHWLEAYWTDFRRRFIHLLSYQFKLFHPSLALGLLSNNSVKYTSKDYLLTQNS
;
A
#
# COMPACT_ATOMS: atom_id res chain seq x y z
N MET A 1 14.37 -5.04 15.32
CA MET A 1 14.62 -6.08 14.30
C MET A 1 14.08 -5.77 12.90
N GLY A 2 13.21 -4.75 12.67
CA GLY A 2 13.06 -4.15 11.33
C GLY A 2 12.47 -5.02 10.21
N TYR A 3 11.92 -6.20 10.53
CA TYR A 3 11.41 -7.16 9.54
C TYR A 3 10.33 -6.59 8.62
N GLY A 4 9.45 -5.72 9.14
CA GLY A 4 8.43 -5.05 8.31
C GLY A 4 9.05 -4.17 7.22
N SER A 5 10.10 -3.41 7.55
CA SER A 5 10.82 -2.61 6.55
C SER A 5 11.51 -3.49 5.51
N ARG A 6 12.08 -4.63 5.94
CA ARG A 6 12.73 -5.60 5.04
C ARG A 6 11.71 -6.26 4.11
N ALA A 7 10.56 -6.68 4.63
CA ALA A 7 9.49 -7.28 3.85
C ALA A 7 8.97 -6.30 2.78
N LEU A 8 8.74 -5.03 3.16
CA LEU A 8 8.27 -4.01 2.24
C LEU A 8 9.31 -3.66 1.17
N HIS A 9 10.60 -3.63 1.54
CA HIS A 9 11.68 -3.45 0.59
C HIS A 9 11.69 -4.58 -0.46
N LEU A 10 11.69 -5.85 -0.03
CA LEU A 10 11.66 -7.00 -0.93
C LEU A 10 10.42 -7.00 -1.83
N LEU A 11 9.27 -6.59 -1.30
CA LEU A 11 8.03 -6.47 -2.06
C LEU A 11 8.13 -5.40 -3.15
N LYS A 12 8.72 -4.23 -2.85
CA LYS A 12 8.95 -3.19 -3.87
C LYS A 12 9.90 -3.70 -4.96
N GLN A 13 11.01 -4.33 -4.58
CA GLN A 13 11.98 -4.90 -5.52
C GLN A 13 11.35 -5.94 -6.45
N TYR A 14 10.45 -6.77 -5.93
CA TYR A 14 9.72 -7.75 -6.71
C TYR A 14 8.85 -7.09 -7.80
N TYR A 15 8.00 -6.13 -7.43
CA TYR A 15 7.12 -5.45 -8.39
C TYR A 15 7.82 -4.42 -9.29
N GLN A 16 9.05 -4.02 -8.95
CA GLN A 16 9.92 -3.20 -9.80
C GLN A 16 10.77 -4.04 -10.76
N PHE A 17 10.54 -5.37 -10.83
CA PHE A 17 11.28 -6.31 -11.68
C PHE A 17 12.80 -6.38 -11.38
N GLU A 18 13.22 -6.01 -10.17
CA GLU A 18 14.63 -6.11 -9.74
C GLU A 18 15.03 -7.55 -9.39
N ILE A 19 14.06 -8.42 -9.10
CA ILE A 19 14.29 -9.84 -8.81
C ILE A 19 14.20 -10.61 -10.13
N HIS A 20 15.34 -11.03 -10.67
CA HIS A 20 15.39 -11.84 -11.89
C HIS A 20 14.69 -13.19 -11.68
N SER A 21 13.54 -13.39 -12.33
CA SER A 21 12.91 -14.71 -12.43
C SER A 21 13.77 -15.58 -13.34
N TYR A 22 14.21 -16.73 -12.85
CA TYR A 22 14.79 -17.75 -13.73
C TYR A 22 13.62 -18.38 -14.47
N GLU A 23 13.55 -18.19 -15.79
CA GLU A 23 12.65 -18.92 -16.68
C GLU A 23 12.96 -20.42 -16.61
N SER A 24 12.41 -21.09 -15.60
CA SER A 24 12.26 -22.54 -15.64
C SER A 24 10.95 -22.78 -16.36
N GLN A 25 11.00 -23.43 -17.52
CA GLN A 25 9.82 -23.91 -18.24
C GLN A 25 9.08 -24.96 -17.40
N THR A 26 8.44 -24.58 -16.31
CA THR A 26 7.51 -25.42 -15.58
C THR A 26 6.13 -25.09 -16.10
N THR A 27 5.67 -25.95 -17.01
CA THR A 27 4.29 -26.12 -17.45
C THR A 27 3.30 -25.63 -16.39
N HIS A 28 2.61 -24.52 -16.69
CA HIS A 28 1.42 -24.08 -15.97
C HIS A 28 0.30 -25.10 -16.18
N GLU A 29 0.37 -26.25 -15.54
CA GLU A 29 -0.80 -27.10 -15.34
C GLU A 29 -1.70 -26.42 -14.29
N ASN A 30 -2.53 -25.52 -14.80
CA ASN A 30 -3.88 -25.20 -14.36
C ASN A 30 -4.20 -25.37 -12.86
N VAL A 31 -3.49 -24.66 -11.99
CA VAL A 31 -3.73 -24.64 -10.53
C VAL A 31 -5.15 -24.13 -10.22
N ASP A 32 -5.69 -23.24 -11.06
CA ASP A 32 -7.05 -22.70 -10.94
C ASP A 32 -8.13 -23.77 -11.10
N SER A 33 -7.87 -24.81 -11.90
CA SER A 33 -8.82 -25.92 -12.09
C SER A 33 -8.92 -26.86 -10.89
N LEU A 34 -7.83 -27.08 -10.14
CA LEU A 34 -7.84 -27.93 -8.95
C LEU A 34 -8.54 -27.28 -7.74
N ILE A 35 -8.47 -25.95 -7.62
CA ILE A 35 -9.07 -25.24 -6.48
C ILE A 35 -10.60 -25.26 -6.56
N MET A 36 -11.17 -25.23 -7.78
CA MET A 36 -12.62 -25.30 -7.98
C MET A 36 -13.22 -26.65 -7.55
N GLU A 37 -12.46 -27.73 -7.64
CA GLU A 37 -12.90 -29.09 -7.27
C GLU A 37 -12.93 -29.31 -5.74
N LEU A 38 -12.10 -28.59 -4.98
CA LEU A 38 -11.99 -28.71 -3.53
C LEU A 38 -13.12 -27.99 -2.75
N GLY A 39 -13.83 -27.05 -3.39
CA GLY A 39 -14.88 -26.24 -2.74
C GLY A 39 -16.23 -26.94 -2.61
N SER A 40 -16.44 -28.08 -3.29
CA SER A 40 -17.76 -28.71 -3.45
C SER A 40 -18.02 -29.98 -2.63
N THR A 41 -17.06 -30.50 -1.85
CA THR A 41 -17.27 -31.75 -1.10
C THR A 41 -17.25 -31.52 0.41
N SER A 42 -18.44 -31.36 0.98
CA SER A 42 -18.71 -31.57 2.40
C SER A 42 -18.67 -33.08 2.67
N SER A 43 -17.57 -33.64 3.18
CA SER A 43 -17.49 -35.00 3.77
C SER A 43 -16.11 -35.32 4.36
N VAL A 44 -16.09 -35.62 5.66
CA VAL A 44 -15.17 -36.48 6.43
C VAL A 44 -13.69 -36.53 5.97
N GLU A 45 -12.81 -35.93 6.76
CA GLU A 45 -11.35 -35.99 6.56
C GLU A 45 -10.78 -37.40 6.80
N PHE A 46 -10.64 -38.17 5.72
CA PHE A 46 -9.67 -39.27 5.67
C PHE A 46 -8.31 -38.70 5.22
N ILE A 47 -7.31 -38.78 6.11
CA ILE A 47 -5.93 -38.39 5.84
C ILE A 47 -5.25 -39.52 5.06
N GLU A 48 -5.50 -39.59 3.76
CA GLU A 48 -4.61 -40.28 2.84
C GLU A 48 -3.59 -39.29 2.26
N PRO A 49 -2.32 -39.66 2.05
CA PRO A 49 -1.34 -38.78 1.43
C PRO A 49 -1.76 -38.51 -0.02
N LYS A 50 -2.41 -37.35 -0.22
CA LYS A 50 -2.89 -36.87 -1.52
C LYS A 50 -1.68 -36.71 -2.47
N ARG A 51 -1.50 -37.67 -3.38
CA ARG A 51 -0.50 -37.60 -4.46
C ARG A 51 -0.96 -36.56 -5.48
N GLY A 52 -0.08 -35.63 -5.87
CA GLY A 52 -0.35 -34.64 -6.91
C GLY A 52 -0.82 -33.25 -6.44
N LEU A 53 -0.70 -32.92 -5.15
CA LEU A 53 -0.97 -31.56 -4.67
C LEU A 53 0.16 -30.59 -5.11
N PRO A 54 -0.17 -29.36 -5.56
CA PRO A 54 0.83 -28.32 -5.79
C PRO A 54 1.55 -27.98 -4.47
N PRO A 55 2.82 -27.52 -4.54
CA PRO A 55 3.57 -27.16 -3.35
C PRO A 55 2.89 -26.00 -2.60
N LEU A 56 2.95 -26.03 -1.26
CA LEU A 56 2.35 -24.99 -0.42
C LEU A 56 2.95 -23.59 -0.68
N LEU A 57 4.25 -23.54 -0.98
CA LEU A 57 5.00 -22.32 -1.22
C LEU A 57 5.80 -22.47 -2.51
N LEU A 58 5.76 -21.42 -3.34
CA LEU A 58 6.66 -21.22 -4.45
C LEU A 58 7.71 -20.19 -4.06
N LYS A 59 8.92 -20.30 -4.63
CA LYS A 59 9.91 -19.24 -4.44
C LYS A 59 9.46 -18.01 -5.21
N LEU A 60 9.78 -16.82 -4.69
CA LEU A 60 9.46 -15.56 -5.34
C LEU A 60 10.05 -15.45 -6.76
N THR A 61 11.17 -16.12 -6.99
CA THR A 61 11.86 -16.21 -8.29
C THR A 61 11.12 -17.07 -9.32
N GLU A 62 10.25 -17.97 -8.88
CA GLU A 62 9.50 -18.90 -9.74
C GLU A 62 8.17 -18.30 -10.22
N ARG A 63 7.78 -17.11 -9.71
CA ARG A 63 6.57 -16.38 -10.11
C ARG A 63 6.94 -15.04 -10.75
N PRO A 64 6.61 -14.79 -12.02
CA PRO A 64 6.80 -13.47 -12.62
C PRO A 64 5.88 -12.42 -11.95
N PRO A 65 6.40 -11.23 -11.59
CA PRO A 65 5.60 -10.16 -10.99
C PRO A 65 4.64 -9.53 -12.02
N GLU A 66 3.44 -9.14 -11.58
CA GLU A 66 2.55 -8.32 -12.40
C GLU A 66 3.02 -6.85 -12.46
N LYS A 67 2.70 -6.15 -13.55
CA LYS A 67 2.97 -4.72 -13.66
C LYS A 67 2.04 -3.94 -12.72
N LEU A 68 2.61 -3.33 -11.68
CA LEU A 68 1.90 -2.45 -10.76
C LEU A 68 2.38 -1.00 -10.87
N GLU A 69 1.45 -0.06 -10.71
CA GLU A 69 1.74 1.39 -10.75
C GLU A 69 2.00 1.94 -9.33
N TYR A 70 1.21 1.50 -8.35
CA TYR A 70 1.31 1.95 -6.97
C TYR A 70 0.98 0.85 -5.98
N LEU A 71 1.41 1.05 -4.73
CA LEU A 71 1.03 0.28 -3.55
C LEU A 71 0.19 1.15 -2.63
N GLY A 72 -0.85 0.57 -2.05
CA GLY A 72 -1.71 1.24 -1.07
C GLY A 72 -1.77 0.48 0.24
N VAL A 73 -1.94 1.21 1.33
CA VAL A 73 -2.17 0.66 2.67
C VAL A 73 -3.35 1.35 3.32
N SER A 74 -4.11 0.59 4.11
CA SER A 74 -5.20 1.08 4.95
C SER A 74 -4.99 0.59 6.38
N PHE A 75 -4.94 1.51 7.34
CA PHE A 75 -4.67 1.18 8.75
C PHE A 75 -5.35 2.16 9.69
N GLY A 76 -5.51 1.77 10.96
CA GLY A 76 -5.94 2.69 12.02
C GLY A 76 -4.81 3.65 12.41
N LEU A 77 -5.09 4.95 12.37
CA LEU A 77 -4.07 5.98 12.51
C LEU A 77 -3.47 6.00 13.93
N THR A 78 -2.23 5.56 14.04
CA THR A 78 -1.38 5.72 15.21
C THR A 78 -0.06 6.41 14.82
N GLU A 79 0.61 7.04 15.78
CA GLU A 79 1.91 7.68 15.51
C GLU A 79 2.97 6.69 15.03
N GLU A 80 2.98 5.48 15.58
CA GLU A 80 3.96 4.44 15.26
C GLU A 80 3.82 3.98 13.81
N LEU A 81 2.58 3.68 13.40
CA LEU A 81 2.30 3.26 12.03
C LEU A 81 2.50 4.40 11.05
N LEU A 82 2.07 5.62 11.38
CA LEU A 82 2.32 6.78 10.53
C LEU A 82 3.83 6.99 10.29
N LYS A 83 4.65 6.93 11.34
CA LYS A 83 6.11 7.03 11.23
C LYS A 83 6.68 5.89 10.39
N PHE A 84 6.18 4.66 10.55
CA PHE A 84 6.60 3.51 9.76
C PHE A 84 6.34 3.70 8.26
N TRP A 85 5.11 4.04 7.89
CA TRP A 85 4.71 4.20 6.48
C TRP A 85 5.38 5.42 5.82
N LYS A 86 5.56 6.53 6.56
CA LYS A 86 6.33 7.68 6.05
C LYS A 86 7.80 7.35 5.78
N ARG A 87 8.46 6.58 6.65
CA ARG A 87 9.84 6.10 6.39
C ARG A 87 9.92 5.21 5.16
N ALA A 88 8.84 4.51 4.85
CA ALA A 88 8.70 3.72 3.64
C ALA A 88 8.24 4.54 2.40
N GLU A 89 8.26 5.88 2.50
CA GLU A 89 7.91 6.84 1.44
C GLU A 89 6.43 6.81 1.01
N PHE A 90 5.54 6.29 1.84
CA PHE A 90 4.10 6.37 1.58
C PHE A 90 3.57 7.79 1.84
N VAL A 91 2.57 8.18 1.07
CA VAL A 91 1.93 9.49 1.07
C VAL A 91 0.48 9.35 1.50
N PRO A 92 0.02 10.05 2.56
CA PRO A 92 -1.36 9.96 2.97
C PRO A 92 -2.25 10.72 1.97
N VAL A 93 -3.35 10.08 1.59
CA VAL A 93 -4.31 10.63 0.61
C VAL A 93 -5.72 10.75 1.19
N TYR A 94 -6.00 10.00 2.25
CA TYR A 94 -7.31 10.00 2.89
C TYR A 94 -7.22 9.66 4.37
N LEU A 95 -8.09 10.31 5.15
CA LEU A 95 -8.31 10.04 6.56
C LEU A 95 -9.80 10.12 6.85
N ARG A 96 -10.36 9.04 7.41
CA ARG A 96 -11.78 8.98 7.77
C ARG A 96 -12.07 9.90 8.95
N GLN A 97 -13.15 10.68 8.86
CA GLN A 97 -13.56 11.56 9.96
C GLN A 97 -14.10 10.77 11.16
N THR A 98 -14.91 9.74 10.94
CA THR A 98 -15.42 8.91 12.03
C THR A 98 -14.37 7.90 12.45
N THR A 99 -14.17 7.75 13.76
CA THR A 99 -13.36 6.66 14.33
C THR A 99 -14.05 5.32 14.12
N ASN A 100 -13.27 4.23 14.14
CA ASN A 100 -13.82 2.89 14.27
C ASN A 100 -14.35 2.71 15.70
N GLU A 101 -15.56 2.16 15.86
CA GLU A 101 -16.18 1.93 17.16
C GLU A 101 -15.39 0.94 18.03
N LEU A 102 -14.68 -0.01 17.42
CA LEU A 102 -13.92 -1.03 18.14
C LEU A 102 -12.56 -0.53 18.61
N THR A 103 -11.83 0.21 17.76
CA THR A 103 -10.44 0.62 18.06
C THR A 103 -10.32 2.07 18.52
N GLY A 104 -11.34 2.91 18.25
CA GLY A 104 -11.26 4.35 18.50
C GLY A 104 -10.34 5.10 17.54
N GLU A 105 -9.78 4.43 16.53
CA GLU A 105 -8.81 5.01 15.59
C GLU A 105 -9.49 5.46 14.29
N HIS A 106 -8.92 6.48 13.64
CA HIS A 106 -9.35 6.90 12.31
C HIS A 106 -8.67 6.05 11.23
N SER A 107 -9.43 5.53 10.27
CA SER A 107 -8.83 4.81 9.13
C SER A 107 -8.07 5.78 8.23
N CYS A 108 -6.79 5.50 7.98
CA CYS A 108 -5.91 6.27 7.10
C CYS A 108 -5.51 5.42 5.89
N ILE A 109 -5.55 6.03 4.71
CA ILE A 109 -5.05 5.44 3.47
C ILE A 109 -3.81 6.20 3.02
N MET A 110 -2.74 5.47 2.74
CA MET A 110 -1.51 6.02 2.17
C MET A 110 -1.10 5.24 0.92
N LEU A 111 -0.50 5.92 -0.05
CA LEU A 111 -0.09 5.37 -1.34
C LEU A 111 1.41 5.57 -1.59
N ASN A 112 2.01 4.69 -2.40
CA ASN A 112 3.40 4.78 -2.85
C ASN A 112 3.50 4.36 -4.32
N VAL A 113 4.01 5.22 -5.19
CA VAL A 113 4.19 4.93 -6.63
C VAL A 113 5.47 4.14 -6.85
N LEU A 114 5.39 3.02 -7.56
CA LEU A 114 6.50 2.08 -7.78
C LEU A 114 7.37 2.43 -8.99
N ASN A 115 6.73 2.83 -10.10
CA ASN A 115 7.42 3.09 -11.37
C ASN A 115 7.60 4.60 -11.56
N ARG A 116 8.78 5.13 -11.21
CA ARG A 116 9.15 6.53 -11.50
C ARG A 116 9.80 6.71 -12.87
N THR A 117 10.01 5.63 -13.63
CA THR A 117 10.76 5.61 -14.90
C THR A 117 9.88 5.74 -16.13
N LEU A 118 8.57 5.52 -16.03
CA LEU A 118 7.61 5.81 -17.09
C LEU A 118 7.14 7.25 -16.87
N ASP A 119 7.71 8.16 -17.66
CA ASP A 119 7.36 9.57 -17.82
C ASP A 119 7.10 10.33 -16.50
N GLU A 120 8.04 11.18 -16.09
CA GLU A 120 7.93 12.08 -14.92
C GLU A 120 6.60 12.88 -14.88
N THR A 121 5.93 13.02 -16.03
CA THR A 121 4.61 13.64 -16.18
C THR A 121 3.46 12.86 -15.53
N GLU A 122 3.54 11.53 -15.37
CA GLU A 122 2.43 10.73 -14.81
C GLU A 122 2.43 10.70 -13.27
N SER A 123 3.54 11.03 -12.60
CA SER A 123 3.62 10.95 -11.13
C SER A 123 2.97 12.13 -10.38
N HIS A 124 2.46 13.15 -11.10
CA HIS A 124 1.88 14.35 -10.49
C HIS A 124 0.53 14.12 -9.80
N TRP A 125 -0.20 13.04 -10.13
CA TRP A 125 -1.51 12.80 -9.50
C TRP A 125 -1.34 12.63 -7.98
N LEU A 126 -0.33 11.90 -7.52
CA LEU A 126 -0.12 11.67 -6.09
C LEU A 126 0.20 12.98 -5.35
N GLU A 127 0.91 13.89 -6.00
CA GLU A 127 1.19 15.24 -5.47
C GLU A 127 -0.11 16.05 -5.36
N ALA A 128 -0.99 15.98 -6.37
CA ALA A 128 -2.29 16.65 -6.34
C ALA A 128 -3.18 16.10 -5.22
N TYR A 129 -3.24 14.77 -5.03
CA TYR A 129 -3.98 14.15 -3.92
C TYR A 129 -3.40 14.53 -2.55
N TRP A 130 -2.08 14.63 -2.44
CA TRP A 130 -1.43 15.09 -1.21
C TRP A 130 -1.79 16.54 -0.89
N THR A 131 -1.72 17.44 -1.88
CA THR A 131 -2.08 18.85 -1.70
C THR A 131 -3.56 19.00 -1.29
N ASP A 132 -4.46 18.27 -1.93
CA ASP A 132 -5.87 18.25 -1.58
C ASP A 132 -6.13 17.64 -0.19
N PHE A 133 -5.47 16.52 0.13
CA PHE A 133 -5.51 15.91 1.46
C PHE A 133 -5.09 16.91 2.53
N ARG A 134 -3.97 17.62 2.35
CA ARG A 134 -3.50 18.64 3.30
C ARG A 134 -4.54 19.75 3.46
N ARG A 135 -5.08 20.28 2.36
CA ARG A 135 -6.09 21.33 2.42
C ARG A 135 -7.30 20.86 3.22
N ARG A 136 -7.86 19.68 2.91
CA ARG A 136 -9.01 19.12 3.64
C ARG A 136 -8.68 18.84 5.10
N PHE A 137 -7.50 18.28 5.38
CA PHE A 137 -7.07 17.97 6.74
C PHE A 137 -6.96 19.24 7.60
N ILE A 138 -6.36 20.32 7.08
CA ILE A 138 -6.28 21.62 7.78
C ILE A 138 -7.67 22.15 8.12
N HIS A 139 -8.62 22.10 7.18
CA HIS A 139 -9.99 22.53 7.44
C HIS A 139 -10.68 21.67 8.51
N LEU A 140 -10.36 20.37 8.58
CA LEU A 140 -10.97 19.44 9.52
C LEU A 140 -10.30 19.45 10.92
N LEU A 141 -9.14 20.09 11.09
CA LEU A 141 -8.45 20.23 12.38
C LEU A 141 -9.29 21.00 13.42
N SER A 142 -10.14 21.93 13.00
CA SER A 142 -11.05 22.64 13.91
C SER A 142 -12.31 21.84 14.27
N TYR A 143 -12.58 20.74 13.56
CA TYR A 143 -13.78 19.91 13.74
C TYR A 143 -13.41 18.57 14.38
N GLN A 144 -13.60 17.47 13.64
CA GLN A 144 -13.47 16.11 14.13
C GLN A 144 -12.03 15.75 14.54
N PHE A 145 -11.03 16.44 14.00
CA PHE A 145 -9.61 16.20 14.33
C PHE A 145 -9.07 17.15 15.42
N LYS A 146 -9.93 17.93 16.08
CA LYS A 146 -9.53 18.86 17.16
C LYS A 146 -8.85 18.16 18.34
N LEU A 147 -9.18 16.89 18.57
CA LEU A 147 -8.63 16.08 19.66
C LEU A 147 -7.29 15.43 19.31
N PHE A 148 -6.78 15.61 18.10
CA PHE A 148 -5.49 15.04 17.72
C PHE A 148 -4.35 15.68 18.50
N HIS A 149 -3.43 14.84 18.94
CA HIS A 149 -2.20 15.35 19.52
C HIS A 149 -1.43 16.18 18.47
N PRO A 150 -0.88 17.36 18.81
CA PRO A 150 -0.23 18.23 17.86
C PRO A 150 0.91 17.56 17.06
N SER A 151 1.66 16.63 17.66
CA SER A 151 2.70 15.86 16.95
C SER A 151 2.13 14.95 15.87
N LEU A 152 1.00 14.31 16.10
CA LEU A 152 0.34 13.46 15.11
C LEU A 152 -0.20 14.30 13.95
N ALA A 153 -0.85 15.43 14.27
CA ALA A 153 -1.35 16.36 13.26
C ALA A 153 -0.23 16.95 12.39
N LEU A 154 0.87 17.39 13.00
CA LEU A 154 2.05 17.86 12.27
C LEU A 154 2.72 16.73 11.49
N GLY A 155 2.72 15.52 12.05
CA GLY A 155 3.19 14.31 11.40
C GLY A 155 2.42 13.98 10.12
N LEU A 156 1.11 14.22 10.11
CA LEU A 156 0.25 14.05 8.92
C LEU A 156 0.42 15.17 7.89
N LEU A 157 0.74 16.39 8.30
CA LEU A 157 0.93 17.55 7.42
C LEU A 157 2.32 17.63 6.76
N SER A 158 3.30 16.95 7.35
CA SER A 158 4.66 16.86 6.83
C SER A 158 4.82 15.54 6.07
N ASN A 159 5.37 15.58 4.87
CA ASN A 159 5.87 14.38 4.22
C ASN A 159 7.04 14.74 3.30
N ASN A 160 8.18 14.07 3.47
CA ASN A 160 9.40 14.37 2.73
C ASN A 160 9.45 13.65 1.38
N SER A 161 8.54 12.68 1.14
CA SER A 161 8.49 11.94 -0.11
C SER A 161 7.84 12.71 -1.26
N VAL A 162 7.13 13.81 -0.98
CA VAL A 162 6.54 14.69 -2.00
C VAL A 162 7.36 15.97 -2.07
N LYS A 163 7.92 16.29 -3.25
CA LYS A 163 8.67 17.53 -3.47
C LYS A 163 7.67 18.64 -3.79
N TYR A 164 7.79 19.77 -3.11
CA TYR A 164 6.97 20.94 -3.45
C TYR A 164 7.50 21.58 -4.72
N THR A 165 6.70 21.57 -5.78
CA THR A 165 6.97 22.43 -6.94
C THR A 165 6.40 23.81 -6.64
N SER A 166 7.25 24.84 -6.63
CA SER A 166 6.89 26.24 -6.29
C SER A 166 5.79 26.89 -7.16
N LYS A 167 5.26 26.17 -8.16
CA LYS A 167 4.19 26.65 -9.05
C LYS A 167 2.79 26.65 -8.42
N ASP A 168 2.57 25.92 -7.32
CA ASP A 168 1.25 25.83 -6.68
C ASP A 168 0.79 27.13 -6.00
N TYR A 169 1.69 28.10 -5.79
CA TYR A 169 1.36 29.42 -5.24
C TYR A 169 0.62 30.35 -6.22
N LEU A 170 0.64 30.04 -7.52
CA LEU A 170 0.07 30.93 -8.56
C LEU A 170 -1.36 30.54 -8.97
N LEU A 171 -1.85 29.36 -8.61
CA LEU A 171 -3.20 28.89 -8.99
C LEU A 171 -4.27 29.20 -7.93
N THR A 172 -3.89 29.58 -6.72
CA THR A 172 -4.83 29.98 -5.65
C THR A 172 -5.20 31.46 -5.66
N GLN A 173 -4.72 32.24 -6.63
CA GLN A 173 -5.04 33.68 -6.78
C GLN A 173 -6.18 33.94 -7.78
N ASN A 174 -6.67 32.92 -8.50
CA ASN A 174 -7.70 33.07 -9.55
C ASN A 174 -8.90 32.12 -9.35
N SER A 175 -9.42 32.00 -8.13
CA SER A 175 -10.71 31.32 -7.88
C SER A 175 -11.48 32.01 -6.78
#